data_AF-A0A952FW61-F1
#
_entry.id   AF-A0A952FW61-F1
#
_cell.length_a   1.000
_cell.length_b   1.000
_cell.length_c   1.000
_cell.angle_alpha   90.00
_cell.angle_beta   90.00
_cell.angle_gamma   90.00
#
_symmetry.space_group_name_H-M   'P 1'
#
loop_
_entity.id
_entity.type
_entity.pdbx_description
1 polymer ?
#
loop_
_entity_poly.entity_id
_entity_poly.type
_entity_poly.pdbx_seq_one_letter_code
_entity_poly.pdbx_strand_id
1 'polypeptide(L)'
;IEVTPAGDIVWRFSQADVADDRCFQFQGVKRLANGNTMVCNWCAGDVKDVAQWNGTVQVFEVAPDKQVVWTLRAWGEPDLGTGSSIQLLDQPGGWGVSA
;
A
#
# COMPACT_ATOMS: atom_id res chain seq x y z
N ILE A 1 4.47 -8.00 6.13
CA ILE A 1 5.58 -8.14 7.10
C ILE A 1 6.89 -8.02 6.33
N GLU A 2 7.93 -7.54 6.97
CA GLU A 2 9.32 -7.61 6.51
C GLU A 2 10.06 -8.61 7.39
N VAL A 3 10.85 -9.48 6.75
CA VAL A 3 11.53 -10.58 7.43
C VAL A 3 13.01 -10.60 7.10
N THR A 4 13.83 -11.06 8.05
CA THR A 4 15.24 -11.38 7.80
C THR A 4 15.35 -12.66 6.96
N PRO A 5 16.52 -12.96 6.36
CA PRO A 5 16.76 -14.27 5.75
C PRO A 5 16.58 -15.46 6.70
N ALA A 6 16.71 -15.24 8.01
CA ALA A 6 16.46 -16.25 9.04
C ALA A 6 14.95 -16.42 9.37
N GLY A 7 14.10 -15.53 8.86
CA GLY A 7 12.64 -15.57 9.06
C GLY A 7 12.13 -14.69 10.20
N ASP A 8 12.99 -13.92 10.86
CA ASP A 8 12.58 -13.02 11.95
C ASP A 8 11.78 -11.85 11.39
N ILE A 9 10.64 -11.54 11.99
CA ILE A 9 9.84 -10.37 11.63
C ILE A 9 10.52 -9.12 12.17
N VAL A 10 11.04 -8.27 11.28
CA VAL A 10 11.68 -6.99 11.64
C VAL A 10 10.76 -5.79 11.46
N TRP A 11 9.68 -5.95 10.69
CA TRP A 11 8.65 -4.93 10.55
C TRP A 11 7.29 -5.55 10.19
N ARG A 12 6.22 -4.96 10.70
CA ARG A 12 4.84 -5.38 10.42
C ARG A 12 3.93 -4.15 10.39
N PHE A 13 3.12 -4.09 9.34
CA PHE A 13 2.01 -3.16 9.19
C PHE A 13 0.70 -3.93 9.04
N SER A 14 -0.34 -3.42 9.69
CA SER A 14 -1.64 -4.06 9.82
C SER A 14 -2.71 -3.02 10.16
N GLN A 15 -3.97 -3.46 10.28
CA GLN A 15 -5.07 -2.60 10.72
C GLN A 15 -4.81 -1.91 12.07
N ALA A 16 -4.02 -2.49 12.97
CA ALA A 16 -3.69 -1.88 14.26
C ALA A 16 -2.84 -0.60 14.13
N ASP A 17 -2.19 -0.42 12.98
CA ASP A 17 -1.33 0.73 12.68
C ASP A 17 -2.11 1.82 11.90
N VAL A 18 -3.39 1.60 11.61
CA VAL A 18 -4.24 2.48 10.81
C VAL A 18 -5.54 2.75 11.56
N ALA A 19 -5.61 3.84 12.31
CA ALA A 19 -6.76 4.14 13.18
C ALA A 19 -7.98 4.66 12.41
N ASP A 20 -7.77 5.54 11.44
CA ASP A 20 -8.85 6.30 10.78
C ASP A 20 -9.28 5.71 9.42
N ASP A 21 -8.60 4.66 8.96
CA ASP A 21 -8.82 4.01 7.68
C ASP A 21 -8.91 2.49 7.83
N ARG A 22 -9.35 1.81 6.77
CA ARG A 22 -9.47 0.35 6.74
C ARG A 22 -8.44 -0.29 5.82
N CYS A 23 -7.74 -1.28 6.34
CA CYS A 23 -6.95 -2.21 5.56
C CYS A 23 -7.86 -3.32 5.01
N PHE A 24 -7.67 -3.65 3.74
CA PHE A 24 -8.30 -4.75 3.04
C PHE A 24 -7.22 -5.76 2.64
N GLN A 25 -7.21 -6.20 1.38
CA GLN A 25 -6.21 -7.11 0.88
C GLN A 25 -5.02 -6.32 0.34
N PHE A 26 -3.91 -6.37 1.08
CA PHE A 26 -2.65 -5.82 0.59
C PHE A 26 -2.12 -6.65 -0.57
N GLN A 27 -1.84 -6.00 -1.70
CA GLN A 27 -1.30 -6.64 -2.90
C GLN A 27 0.12 -6.13 -3.18
N GLY A 28 0.29 -5.08 -3.99
CA GLY A 28 1.59 -4.48 -4.24
C GLY A 28 2.19 -3.80 -3.00
N VAL A 29 3.46 -4.07 -2.72
CA VAL A 29 4.24 -3.41 -1.66
C VAL A 29 5.62 -3.03 -2.19
N LYS A 30 6.07 -1.79 -1.92
CA LYS A 30 7.42 -1.33 -2.31
C LYS A 30 8.02 -0.44 -1.24
N ARG A 31 9.25 -0.75 -0.79
CA ARG A 31 10.07 0.17 0.02
C ARG A 31 10.65 1.27 -0.88
N LEU A 32 10.55 2.51 -0.44
CA LEU A 32 11.03 3.70 -1.12
C LEU A 32 12.43 4.11 -0.64
N ALA A 33 13.13 4.93 -1.42
CA ALA A 33 14.49 5.39 -1.10
C ALA A 33 14.56 6.20 0.20
N ASN A 34 13.48 6.91 0.55
CA ASN A 34 13.36 7.65 1.82
C ASN A 34 13.04 6.74 3.03
N GLY A 35 12.91 5.43 2.82
CA GLY A 35 12.57 4.47 3.87
C GLY A 35 11.07 4.25 4.06
N ASN A 36 10.18 5.02 3.41
CA ASN A 36 8.74 4.77 3.48
C ASN A 36 8.36 3.50 2.70
N THR A 37 7.17 2.96 2.98
CA THR A 37 6.62 1.80 2.28
C THR A 37 5.31 2.18 1.60
N MET A 38 5.26 1.99 0.28
CA MET A 38 4.01 2.02 -0.48
C MET A 38 3.29 0.68 -0.35
N VAL A 39 1.99 0.71 -0.05
CA VAL A 39 1.14 -0.48 0.11
C VAL A 39 -0.16 -0.28 -0.66
N CYS A 40 -0.40 -1.10 -1.67
CA CYS A 40 -1.67 -1.16 -2.40
C CYS A 40 -2.72 -1.88 -1.55
N ASN A 41 -3.91 -1.29 -1.43
CA ASN A 41 -4.98 -1.71 -0.53
C ASN A 41 -6.24 -2.05 -1.34
N TRP A 42 -6.35 -3.31 -1.77
CA TRP A 42 -7.40 -3.75 -2.68
C TRP A 42 -8.70 -4.10 -1.94
N CYS A 43 -9.77 -3.32 -2.14
CA CYS A 43 -11.00 -3.45 -1.35
C CYS A 43 -12.04 -4.43 -1.91
N ALA A 44 -12.01 -4.79 -3.19
CA ALA A 44 -13.11 -5.52 -3.84
C ALA A 44 -13.32 -6.97 -3.33
N GLY A 45 -12.34 -7.54 -2.63
CA GLY A 45 -12.51 -8.83 -1.96
C GLY A 45 -13.39 -8.75 -0.72
N ASP A 46 -13.44 -7.60 -0.05
CA ASP A 46 -14.19 -7.37 1.17
C ASP A 46 -15.45 -6.52 0.95
N VAL A 47 -15.36 -5.50 0.08
CA VAL A 47 -16.44 -4.55 -0.20
C VAL A 47 -17.14 -4.95 -1.49
N LYS A 48 -18.30 -5.60 -1.38
CA LYS A 48 -19.07 -6.12 -2.54
C LYS A 48 -19.95 -5.08 -3.22
N ASP A 49 -20.40 -4.09 -2.45
CA ASP A 49 -21.14 -2.95 -2.99
C ASP A 49 -20.16 -1.93 -3.57
N VAL A 50 -20.11 -1.81 -4.90
CA VAL A 50 -19.22 -0.89 -5.60
C VAL A 50 -19.49 0.57 -5.21
N ALA A 51 -20.72 0.91 -4.80
CA ALA A 51 -21.05 2.25 -4.34
C ALA A 51 -20.28 2.66 -3.06
N GLN A 52 -19.74 1.69 -2.31
CA GLN A 52 -18.96 1.93 -1.09
C GLN A 52 -17.45 2.02 -1.34
N TRP A 53 -16.98 1.77 -2.56
CA TRP A 53 -15.56 1.78 -2.88
C TRP A 53 -14.94 3.17 -2.71
N ASN A 54 -15.71 4.23 -2.98
CA ASN A 54 -15.24 5.61 -2.87
C ASN A 54 -14.84 6.05 -1.45
N GLY A 55 -15.27 5.31 -0.42
CA GLY A 55 -14.88 5.52 0.98
C GLY A 55 -13.57 4.82 1.36
N THR A 56 -12.90 4.14 0.41
CA THR A 56 -11.71 3.33 0.69
C THR A 56 -10.42 3.99 0.22
N VAL A 57 -9.31 3.66 0.90
CA VAL A 57 -7.96 4.01 0.46
C VAL A 57 -7.48 2.99 -0.56
N GLN A 58 -7.03 3.44 -1.73
CA GLN A 58 -6.46 2.57 -2.77
C GLN A 58 -4.99 2.24 -2.49
N VAL A 59 -4.23 3.19 -1.95
CA VAL A 59 -2.79 3.05 -1.68
C VAL A 59 -2.42 3.85 -0.42
N PHE A 60 -1.63 3.26 0.47
CA PHE A 60 -1.01 3.91 1.63
C PHE A 60 0.47 4.14 1.40
N GLU A 61 0.99 5.32 1.77
CA GLU A 61 2.40 5.51 2.07
C GLU A 61 2.61 5.52 3.57
N VAL A 62 3.49 4.64 4.04
CA VAL A 62 3.69 4.36 5.46
C VAL A 62 5.15 4.63 5.83
N ALA A 63 5.37 5.50 6.81
CA ALA A 63 6.70 5.77 7.36
C ALA A 63 7.26 4.56 8.14
N PRO A 64 8.58 4.48 8.41
CA PRO A 64 9.17 3.36 9.17
C PRO A 64 8.56 3.15 10.55
N ASP A 65 8.16 4.23 11.22
CA ASP A 65 7.45 4.23 12.50
C ASP A 65 5.95 3.88 12.39
N LYS A 66 5.53 3.50 11.17
CA LYS A 66 4.20 3.04 10.79
C LYS A 66 3.12 4.11 10.70
N GLN A 67 3.48 5.38 10.77
CA GLN A 67 2.54 6.46 10.49
C GLN A 67 2.17 6.46 9.01
N VAL A 68 0.87 6.57 8.71
CA VAL A 68 0.39 6.82 7.35
C VAL A 68 0.66 8.29 7.02
N VAL A 69 1.57 8.54 6.08
CA VAL A 69 1.99 9.90 5.69
C VAL A 69 1.33 10.39 4.41
N TRP A 70 0.81 9.47 3.58
CA TRP A 70 0.05 9.79 2.39
C TRP A 70 -0.92 8.67 2.01
N THR A 71 -1.97 9.02 1.26
CA THR A 71 -2.99 8.08 0.77
C THR A 71 -3.52 8.47 -0.61
N LEU A 72 -3.84 7.47 -1.44
CA LEU A 72 -4.57 7.65 -2.71
C LEU A 72 -6.06 7.37 -2.52
N ARG A 73 -6.91 8.33 -2.93
CA ARG A 73 -8.39 8.23 -2.99
C ARG A 73 -8.95 8.86 -4.27
N ALA A 74 -8.47 8.42 -5.42
CA ALA A 74 -8.93 8.83 -6.74
C ALA A 74 -10.05 7.91 -7.23
N TRP A 75 -11.26 8.19 -6.76
CA TRP A 75 -12.52 7.51 -7.17
C TRP A 75 -13.44 8.42 -8.00
N GLY A 76 -12.92 9.58 -8.43
CA GLY A 76 -13.64 10.63 -9.14
C GLY A 76 -13.25 10.69 -10.61
N GLU A 77 -12.75 11.84 -11.07
CA GLU A 77 -12.28 12.02 -12.45
C GLU A 77 -10.77 12.35 -12.44
N PRO A 78 -9.87 11.41 -12.81
CA PRO A 78 -10.16 10.03 -13.20
C PRO A 78 -10.44 9.12 -12.00
N ASP A 79 -11.27 8.11 -12.21
CA ASP A 79 -11.43 6.97 -11.31
C ASP A 79 -10.32 5.98 -11.64
N LEU A 80 -9.40 5.79 -10.69
CA LEU A 80 -8.27 4.88 -10.86
C LEU A 80 -8.61 3.43 -10.46
N GLY A 81 -9.82 3.18 -9.96
CA GLY A 81 -10.28 1.87 -9.53
C GLY A 81 -9.50 1.34 -8.32
N THR A 82 -9.68 0.07 -7.99
CA THR A 82 -9.02 -0.54 -6.82
C THR A 82 -7.49 -0.63 -7.00
N GLY A 83 -6.73 -0.32 -5.96
CA GLY A 83 -5.26 -0.41 -5.98
C GLY A 83 -4.76 -1.84 -5.80
N SER A 84 -4.35 -2.49 -6.90
CA SER A 84 -3.65 -3.79 -6.89
C SER A 84 -2.13 -3.65 -6.99
N SER A 85 -1.67 -2.75 -7.85
CA SER A 85 -0.24 -2.47 -8.07
C SER A 85 -0.03 -0.98 -8.36
N ILE A 86 1.16 -0.50 -8.04
CA ILE A 86 1.59 0.87 -8.33
C ILE A 86 3.08 0.85 -8.71
N GLN A 87 3.45 1.65 -9.71
CA GLN A 87 4.84 1.85 -10.10
C GLN A 87 5.15 3.35 -10.10
N LEU A 88 6.08 3.74 -9.24
CA LEU A 88 6.68 5.07 -9.29
C LEU A 88 7.64 5.13 -10.48
N LEU A 89 7.47 6.15 -11.33
CA LEU A 89 8.22 6.32 -12.59
C LEU A 89 9.50 7.15 -12.43
N ASP A 90 9.58 7.94 -11.37
CA ASP A 90 10.73 8.74 -10.96
C ASP A 90 11.72 7.95 -10.09
N GLN A 91 11.41 6.70 -9.79
CA GLN A 91 12.27 5.77 -9.07
C GLN A 91 12.80 4.70 -10.02
N PRO A 92 14.01 4.16 -9.79
CA PRO A 92 14.48 3.01 -10.55
C PRO A 92 13.46 1.87 -10.53
N GLY A 93 13.27 1.22 -11.70
CA GLY A 93 12.45 0.03 -11.82
C GLY A 93 12.97 -1.06 -10.88
N GLY A 94 12.08 -1.70 -10.13
CA GLY A 94 12.44 -2.71 -9.11
C GLY A 94 13.00 -4.03 -9.67
N TRP A 95 13.26 -4.13 -10.97
CA TRP A 95 13.93 -5.28 -11.57
C TRP A 95 15.45 -5.10 -11.46
N GLY A 96 15.94 -5.04 -10.22
CA GLY A 96 17.36 -5.06 -9.93
C GLY A 96 17.95 -6.42 -10.24
N VAL A 97 18.26 -6.71 -11.50
CA VAL A 97 19.45 -7.48 -11.81
C VAL A 97 20.63 -6.56 -11.51
N SER A 98 21.20 -6.72 -10.31
CA SER A 98 22.56 -6.25 -10.06
C SER A 98 23.50 -7.03 -10.99
N ALA A 99 24.05 -6.35 -11.99
CA ALA A 99 25.21 -6.82 -12.74
C ALA A 99 26.47 -6.77 -11.86
#